data_AF-A0A847A3X4-F1
#
_entry.id   AF-A0A847A3X4-F1
#
_cell.length_a   1.000
_cell.length_b   1.000
_cell.length_c   1.000
_cell.angle_alpha   90.00
_cell.angle_beta   90.00
_cell.angle_gamma   90.00
#
_symmetry.space_group_name_H-M   'P 1'
#
loop_
_entity.id
_entity.type
_entity.pdbx_description
1 polymer ?
#
loop_
_entity_poly.entity_id
_entity_poly.type
_entity_poly.pdbx_seq_one_letter_code
_entity_poly.pdbx_strand_id
1 'polypeptide(L)' 'GPTTYSEQRGHPRLRMRHAPFAVTPRAKDHWLKHLQGALDAAQLPPMHDAEFRVYIERAALAMVNTFE' A
#
# COMPACT_ATOMS: atom_id res chain seq x y z
N GLY A 1 15.58 -6.92 -0.91
CA GLY A 1 15.45 -6.61 -2.35
C GLY A 1 16.34 -5.43 -2.70
N PRO A 2 16.43 -5.05 -3.99
CA PRO A 2 17.24 -3.91 -4.46
C PRO A 2 16.80 -2.56 -3.86
N THR A 3 17.72 -1.60 -3.79
CA THR A 3 17.53 -0.24 -3.26
C THR A 3 17.04 0.78 -4.30
N THR A 4 16.66 0.31 -5.49
CA THR A 4 16.34 1.12 -6.67
C THR A 4 15.32 2.23 -6.40
N TYR A 5 14.28 1.96 -5.60
CA TYR A 5 13.31 3.00 -5.23
C TYR A 5 13.98 4.17 -4.48
N SER A 6 14.77 3.86 -3.45
CA SER A 6 15.43 4.87 -2.62
C SER A 6 16.51 5.63 -3.39
N GLU A 7 17.24 4.94 -4.29
CA GLU A 7 18.24 5.57 -5.17
C GLU A 7 17.61 6.56 -6.15
N GLN A 8 16.45 6.20 -6.73
CA GLN A 8 15.80 7.04 -7.75
C GLN A 8 14.86 8.09 -7.17
N ARG A 9 14.27 7.83 -6.00
CA ARG A 9 13.19 8.66 -5.43
C ARG A 9 13.55 9.26 -4.08
N GLY A 10 14.68 8.88 -3.48
CA GLY A 10 15.07 9.28 -2.13
C GLY A 10 14.24 8.59 -1.05
N HIS A 11 14.26 9.16 0.15
CA HIS A 11 13.52 8.60 1.29
C HIS A 11 12.02 8.44 0.95
N PRO A 12 11.39 7.28 1.29
CA PRO A 12 10.00 7.00 0.91
C PRO A 12 9.00 8.07 1.30
N ARG A 13 8.99 8.50 2.58
CA ARG A 13 8.10 9.57 3.10
C ARG A 13 6.67 9.46 2.55
N LEU A 14 6.14 8.23 2.50
CA LEU A 14 4.95 7.91 1.70
C LEU A 14 3.75 8.76 2.08
N ARG A 15 3.52 9.00 3.38
CA ARG A 15 2.41 9.87 3.83
C ARG A 15 2.50 11.29 3.26
N MET A 16 3.70 11.87 3.18
CA MET A 16 3.89 13.20 2.54
C MET A 16 3.63 13.15 1.04
N ARG A 17 4.00 12.05 0.37
CA ARG A 17 3.76 11.87 -1.07
C ARG A 17 2.29 11.62 -1.40
N HIS A 18 1.51 11.07 -0.46
CA HIS A 18 0.07 10.87 -0.61
C HIS A 18 -0.77 12.09 -0.18
N ALA A 19 -0.19 13.04 0.56
CA ALA A 19 -0.88 14.24 1.03
C ALA A 19 -1.56 15.10 -0.06
N PRO A 20 -1.05 15.20 -1.30
CA PRO A 20 -1.73 15.96 -2.37
C PRO A 20 -3.06 15.36 -2.85
N PHE A 21 -3.37 14.12 -2.48
CA PHE A 21 -4.59 13.41 -2.90
C PHE A 21 -5.50 13.16 -1.71
N ALA A 22 -6.81 13.30 -1.88
CA ALA A 22 -7.78 12.93 -0.85
C ALA A 22 -7.83 11.40 -0.69
N VAL A 23 -7.17 10.87 0.32
CA VAL A 23 -7.21 9.44 0.66
C VAL A 23 -8.20 9.25 1.81
N THR A 24 -9.44 8.99 1.44
CA THR A 24 -10.53 8.67 2.37
C THR A 24 -10.50 7.22 2.83
N PRO A 25 -11.20 6.85 3.92
CA PRO A 25 -11.42 5.45 4.27
C PRO A 25 -11.96 4.63 3.09
N ARG A 26 -12.90 5.20 2.32
CA ARG A 26 -13.46 4.57 1.11
C ARG A 26 -12.40 4.36 0.02
N ALA A 27 -11.54 5.36 -0.24
CA ALA A 27 -10.46 5.24 -1.20
C ALA A 27 -9.47 4.13 -0.81
N LYS A 28 -9.11 4.05 0.49
CA LYS A 28 -8.28 2.99 1.05
C LYS A 28 -8.91 1.60 0.85
N ASP A 29 -10.19 1.44 1.13
CA ASP A 29 -10.88 0.15 0.95
C ASP A 29 -10.95 -0.28 -0.52
N HIS A 30 -11.20 0.66 -1.45
CA HIS A 30 -11.15 0.38 -2.89
C HIS A 30 -9.75 -0.03 -3.35
N TRP A 31 -8.73 0.68 -2.91
CA TRP A 31 -7.34 0.34 -3.22
C TRP A 31 -6.98 -1.06 -2.70
N LEU A 32 -7.35 -1.37 -1.45
CA LEU A 32 -7.15 -2.70 -0.86
C LEU A 32 -7.87 -3.76 -1.68
N LYS A 33 -9.15 -3.56 -2.06
CA LYS A 33 -9.89 -4.53 -2.88
C LYS A 33 -9.14 -4.91 -4.16
N HIS A 34 -8.61 -3.92 -4.89
CA HIS A 34 -7.88 -4.18 -6.12
C HIS A 34 -6.54 -4.89 -5.86
N LEU A 35 -5.83 -4.49 -4.81
CA LEU A 35 -4.58 -5.14 -4.46
C LEU A 35 -4.78 -6.58 -4.02
N GLN A 36 -5.79 -6.88 -3.20
CA GLN A 36 -6.09 -8.25 -2.77
C GLN A 36 -6.35 -9.15 -3.98
N GLY A 37 -7.14 -8.68 -4.97
CA GLY A 37 -7.32 -9.42 -6.22
C GLY A 37 -6.04 -9.59 -7.04
N ALA A 38 -5.12 -8.62 -7.00
CA ALA A 38 -3.81 -8.75 -7.63
C ALA A 38 -2.91 -9.78 -6.91
N LEU A 39 -2.99 -9.86 -5.57
CA LEU A 39 -2.25 -10.86 -4.79
C LEU A 39 -2.80 -12.27 -5.05
N ASP A 40 -4.11 -12.42 -5.16
CA ASP A 40 -4.75 -13.69 -5.54
C ASP A 40 -4.26 -14.15 -6.92
N ALA A 41 -4.14 -13.23 -7.88
CA ALA A 41 -3.62 -13.52 -9.21
C ALA A 41 -2.11 -13.81 -9.24
N ALA A 42 -1.33 -13.20 -8.32
CA ALA A 42 0.12 -13.39 -8.22
C ALA A 42 0.53 -14.76 -7.64
N GLN A 43 -0.40 -15.47 -6.97
CA GLN A 43 -0.20 -16.83 -6.45
C GLN A 43 1.09 -16.97 -5.63
N LEU A 44 1.33 -16.04 -4.70
CA LEU A 44 2.50 -16.07 -3.83
C LEU A 44 2.49 -17.31 -2.93
N PRO A 45 3.67 -17.81 -2.51
CA PRO A 45 3.73 -18.86 -1.49
C PRO A 45 2.96 -18.45 -0.22
N PRO A 46 2.17 -19.35 0.41
CA PRO A 46 1.19 -18.97 1.43
C PRO A 46 1.75 -18.12 2.59
N MET A 47 2.98 -18.40 3.02
CA MET A 47 3.64 -17.63 4.09
C MET A 47 3.89 -16.17 3.68
N HIS A 48 4.36 -15.94 2.46
CA HIS A 48 4.64 -14.60 1.95
C HIS A 48 3.36 -13.83 1.63
N ASP A 49 2.34 -14.53 1.12
CA ASP A 49 1.03 -13.95 0.87
C ASP A 49 0.41 -13.38 2.17
N ALA A 50 0.39 -14.20 3.24
CA ALA A 50 -0.14 -13.79 4.52
C ALA A 50 0.62 -12.60 5.12
N GLU A 51 1.95 -12.63 5.11
CA GLU A 51 2.79 -11.54 5.61
C GLU A 51 2.56 -10.24 4.83
N PHE A 52 2.51 -10.33 3.50
CA PHE A 52 2.31 -9.16 2.65
C PHE A 52 0.93 -8.53 2.85
N ARG A 53 -0.13 -9.33 2.99
CA ARG A 53 -1.49 -8.83 3.26
C ARG A 53 -1.56 -8.07 4.57
N VAL A 54 -0.96 -8.59 5.65
CA VAL A 54 -0.91 -7.90 6.94
C VAL A 54 -0.13 -6.59 6.85
N TYR A 55 1.02 -6.62 6.18
CA TYR A 55 1.83 -5.41 5.99
C TYR A 55 1.05 -4.32 5.24
N ILE A 56 0.40 -4.69 4.14
CA ILE A 56 -0.19 -3.72 3.25
C ILE A 56 -1.49 -3.12 3.79
N GLU A 57 -2.25 -3.86 4.59
CA GLU A 57 -3.41 -3.33 5.29
C GLU A 57 -3.01 -2.19 6.24
N ARG A 58 -1.95 -2.40 7.02
CA ARG A 58 -1.38 -1.36 7.92
C ARG A 58 -0.83 -0.18 7.13
N ALA A 59 -0.12 -0.44 6.03
CA ALA A 59 0.44 0.61 5.18
C ALA A 59 -0.68 1.47 4.56
N ALA A 60 -1.75 0.86 4.06
CA ALA A 60 -2.89 1.55 3.47
C ALA A 60 -3.59 2.43 4.51
N LEU A 61 -3.81 1.93 5.73
CA LEU A 61 -4.37 2.72 6.83
C LEU A 61 -3.55 3.97 7.12
N ALA A 62 -2.22 3.86 7.14
CA ALA A 62 -1.32 4.99 7.42
C ALA A 62 -1.37 6.09 6.34
N MET A 63 -1.89 5.79 5.14
CA MET A 63 -2.01 6.76 4.04
C MET A 63 -3.30 7.58 4.09
N VAL A 64 -4.33 7.15 4.86
CA VAL A 64 -5.57 7.91 5.02
C VAL A 64 -5.26 9.29 5.60
N ASN A 65 -5.76 10.35 4.94
CA ASN A 65 -5.41 11.72 5.27
C ASN A 65 -6.62 12.67 5.37
N THR A 66 -7.82 12.21 5.03
CA THR A 66 -9.09 12.95 5.18
C THR A 66 -10.26 11.99 5.37
N PHE A 67 -11.37 12.46 5.94
CA PHE A 67 -12.64 11.72 6.08
C PHE A 67 -13.76 12.23 5.16
N GLU A 68 -13.53 13.37 4.52
CA GLU A 68 -14.45 14.01 3.57
C GLU A 68 -14.33 13.43 2.16
#